data_AF-A0A4U5TRH6-F1
#
_entry.id   AF-A0A4U5TRH6-F1
#
_cell.length_a   1.000
_cell.length_b   1.000
_cell.length_c   1.000
_cell.angle_alpha   90.00
_cell.angle_beta   90.00
_cell.angle_gamma   90.00
#
_symmetry.space_group_name_H-M   'P 1'
#
loop_
_entity.id
_entity.type
_entity.pdbx_description
1 polymer ?
#
loop_
_entity_poly.entity_id
_entity_poly.type
_entity_poly.pdbx_seq_one_letter_code
_entity_poly.pdbx_strand_id
1 'polypeptide(L)'
;MQNSNNLSPTLPEPQRPEFLPIHAQWLSGEGAGSWFVIDTAPPNNTFEITRYSPKGKIECQGIFEVENAQKSLNLKKDYKFVHLSHCAFVHVEQGDEVFKLIRMKPHAKTLRHQVFGERISKIKKKI
;
A
#
# COMPACT_ATOMS: atom_id res chain seq x y z
N MET A 1 42.70 2.40 15.21
CA MET A 1 41.93 1.17 15.52
C MET A 1 40.46 1.59 15.54
N GLN A 2 39.70 1.22 14.51
CA GLN A 2 38.28 1.61 14.43
C GLN A 2 37.44 0.52 15.12
N ASN A 3 36.89 0.84 16.28
CA ASN A 3 35.91 0.00 16.97
C ASN A 3 34.57 0.75 17.00
N SER A 4 33.87 0.73 15.87
CA SER A 4 32.49 1.19 15.80
C SER A 4 31.59 -0.02 15.96
N ASN A 5 31.22 -0.33 17.21
CA ASN A 5 30.12 -1.24 17.52
C ASN A 5 28.81 -0.60 17.05
N ASN A 6 28.53 -0.70 15.75
CA ASN A 6 27.27 -0.26 15.16
C ASN A 6 26.28 -1.41 15.28
N LEU A 7 25.84 -1.69 16.52
CA LEU A 7 24.75 -2.62 16.77
C LEU A 7 23.46 -1.93 16.31
N SER A 8 23.13 -2.07 15.04
CA SER A 8 21.77 -1.80 14.62
C SER A 8 20.85 -2.75 15.40
N PRO A 9 19.86 -2.26 16.17
CA PRO A 9 18.90 -3.12 16.85
C PRO A 9 17.99 -3.87 15.86
N THR A 10 18.09 -3.53 14.57
CA THR A 10 17.26 -4.09 13.52
C THR A 10 18.02 -5.11 12.67
N LEU A 11 17.29 -6.12 12.18
CA LEU A 11 17.84 -7.16 11.33
C LEU A 11 18.40 -6.58 10.02
N PRO A 12 19.62 -6.95 9.60
CA PRO A 12 20.16 -6.51 8.31
C PRO A 12 19.28 -6.99 7.15
N GLU A 13 19.29 -6.22 6.06
CA GLU A 13 18.65 -6.61 4.81
C GLU A 13 19.24 -7.93 4.29
N PRO A 14 18.43 -8.97 4.07
CA PRO A 14 18.90 -10.23 3.52
C PRO A 14 19.18 -10.07 2.03
N GLN A 15 19.79 -11.09 1.41
CA GLN A 15 19.86 -11.13 -0.03
C GLN A 15 18.44 -11.13 -0.63
N ARG A 16 18.13 -10.11 -1.44
CA ARG A 16 16.83 -9.99 -2.12
C ARG A 16 16.63 -11.20 -3.05
N PRO A 17 15.56 -11.99 -2.89
CA PRO A 17 15.25 -13.06 -3.82
C PRO A 17 15.07 -12.53 -5.25
N GLU A 18 15.63 -13.22 -6.25
CA GLU A 18 15.67 -12.75 -7.64
C GLU A 18 14.29 -12.52 -8.27
N PHE A 19 13.27 -13.26 -7.81
CA PHE A 19 11.91 -13.14 -8.30
C PHE A 19 11.15 -11.93 -7.72
N LEU A 20 11.69 -11.25 -6.70
CA LEU A 20 11.04 -10.05 -6.17
C LEU A 20 11.21 -8.88 -7.13
N PRO A 21 10.18 -8.03 -7.28
CA PRO A 21 10.28 -6.79 -8.05
C PRO A 21 11.45 -5.91 -7.61
N ILE A 22 12.03 -5.16 -8.56
CA ILE A 22 13.15 -4.24 -8.30
C ILE A 22 12.81 -3.16 -7.26
N HIS A 23 11.54 -2.79 -7.17
CA HIS A 23 11.02 -1.79 -6.23
C HIS A 23 10.62 -2.40 -4.88
N ALA A 24 10.90 -3.69 -4.63
CA ALA A 24 10.68 -4.30 -3.33
C ALA A 24 11.57 -3.64 -2.28
N GLN A 25 10.98 -3.29 -1.13
CA GLN A 25 11.66 -2.60 -0.05
C GLN A 25 11.77 -3.49 1.18
N TRP A 26 12.94 -3.51 1.81
CA TRP A 26 13.13 -4.18 3.08
C TRP A 26 12.72 -3.26 4.23
N LEU A 27 11.78 -3.71 5.06
CA LEU A 27 11.47 -3.04 6.32
C LEU A 27 12.01 -3.90 7.46
N SER A 28 13.04 -3.35 8.12
CA SER A 28 13.70 -4.00 9.25
C SER A 28 12.91 -3.75 10.53
N GLY A 29 12.75 -4.77 11.37
CA GLY A 29 12.25 -4.68 12.73
C GLY A 29 13.26 -5.24 13.74
N GLU A 30 12.92 -5.15 15.02
CA GLU A 30 13.68 -5.76 16.11
C GLU A 30 13.47 -7.28 16.08
N GLY A 31 14.49 -8.03 15.66
CA GLY A 31 14.43 -9.50 15.60
C GLY A 31 13.62 -10.11 14.44
N ALA A 32 12.97 -9.29 13.59
CA ALA A 32 12.33 -9.75 12.36
C ALA A 32 12.40 -8.68 11.25
N GLY A 33 12.12 -9.06 10.01
CA GLY A 33 11.96 -8.13 8.89
C GLY A 33 11.24 -8.78 7.73
N SER A 34 10.67 -7.95 6.85
CA SER A 34 9.91 -8.42 5.70
C SER A 34 10.18 -7.54 4.48
N TRP A 35 10.08 -8.15 3.31
CA TRP A 35 10.06 -7.44 2.03
C TRP A 35 8.64 -6.93 1.75
N PHE A 36 8.53 -5.72 1.25
CA PHE A 36 7.27 -5.09 0.86
C PHE A 36 7.31 -4.67 -0.60
N VAL A 37 6.24 -4.99 -1.31
CA VAL A 37 5.98 -4.61 -2.69
C VAL A 37 4.65 -3.85 -2.70
N ILE A 38 4.60 -2.74 -3.41
CA ILE A 38 3.38 -1.97 -3.63
C ILE A 38 3.24 -1.65 -5.11
N ASP A 39 2.07 -2.00 -5.65
CA ASP A 39 1.68 -1.74 -7.01
C ASP A 39 0.35 -0.98 -7.04
N THR A 40 0.10 -0.21 -8.09
CA THR A 40 -1.21 0.43 -8.28
C THR A 40 -2.27 -0.61 -8.61
N ALA A 41 -3.42 -0.54 -7.95
CA ALA A 41 -4.57 -1.39 -8.23
C ALA A 41 -5.78 -0.54 -8.68
N PRO A 42 -6.70 -1.10 -9.48
CA PRO A 42 -8.00 -0.51 -9.74
C PRO A 42 -9.01 -0.83 -8.61
N PRO A 43 -9.95 0.08 -8.27
CA PRO A 43 -10.20 1.40 -8.86
C PRO A 43 -9.19 2.47 -8.38
N ASN A 44 -9.24 3.68 -8.97
CA ASN A 44 -8.29 4.77 -8.71
C ASN A 44 -7.97 4.97 -7.22
N ASN A 45 -6.70 5.28 -6.92
CA ASN A 45 -6.18 5.52 -5.57
C ASN A 45 -6.23 4.29 -4.64
N THR A 46 -6.25 3.08 -5.21
CA THR A 46 -6.04 1.83 -4.49
C THR A 46 -4.70 1.20 -4.88
N PHE A 47 -4.16 0.40 -3.96
CA PHE A 47 -2.82 -0.16 -4.04
C PHE A 47 -2.85 -1.62 -3.62
N GLU A 48 -2.22 -2.48 -4.41
CA GLU A 48 -1.96 -3.84 -4.00
C GLU A 48 -0.63 -3.87 -3.24
N ILE A 49 -0.66 -4.40 -2.01
CA ILE A 49 0.53 -4.50 -1.17
C ILE A 49 0.76 -5.95 -0.83
N THR A 50 1.97 -6.43 -1.16
CA THR A 50 2.41 -7.79 -0.84
C THR A 50 3.60 -7.75 0.11
N ARG A 51 3.46 -8.45 1.23
CA ARG A 51 4.52 -8.68 2.21
C ARG A 51 5.09 -10.07 2.01
N TYR A 52 6.41 -10.15 1.89
CA TYR A 52 7.15 -11.40 1.80
C TYR A 52 8.09 -11.57 3.00
N SER A 53 8.31 -12.80 3.40
CA SER A 53 9.31 -13.17 4.39
C SER A 53 10.73 -12.89 3.86
N PRO A 54 11.79 -12.95 4.69
CA PRO A 54 13.17 -12.79 4.25
C PRO A 54 13.57 -13.71 3.08
N LYS A 55 12.91 -14.88 2.97
CA LYS A 55 13.13 -15.89 1.92
C LYS A 55 12.21 -15.69 0.70
N GLY A 56 11.42 -14.62 0.68
CA GLY A 56 10.48 -14.30 -0.40
C GLY A 56 9.17 -15.10 -0.38
N LYS A 57 8.81 -15.75 0.74
CA LYS A 57 7.49 -16.39 0.87
C LYS A 57 6.43 -15.33 1.16
N ILE A 58 5.31 -15.33 0.43
CA ILE A 58 4.18 -14.42 0.72
C ILE A 58 3.67 -14.67 2.14
N GLU A 59 3.66 -13.62 2.95
CA GLU A 59 3.11 -13.61 4.32
C GLU A 59 1.78 -12.87 4.39
N CYS A 60 1.61 -11.83 3.58
CA CYS A 60 0.32 -11.16 3.42
C CYS A 60 0.21 -10.50 2.05
N GLN A 61 -1.01 -10.47 1.51
CA GLN A 61 -1.35 -9.76 0.28
C GLN A 61 -2.75 -9.15 0.44
N GLY A 62 -2.95 -7.93 -0.06
CA GLY A 62 -4.25 -7.29 -0.01
C GLY A 62 -4.31 -5.98 -0.80
N ILE A 63 -5.54 -5.51 -1.00
CA ILE A 63 -5.81 -4.19 -1.57
C ILE A 63 -5.95 -3.19 -0.42
N PHE A 64 -5.33 -2.03 -0.59
CA PHE A 64 -5.30 -0.95 0.37
C PHE A 64 -5.72 0.36 -0.31
N GLU A 65 -6.30 1.26 0.48
CA GLU A 65 -6.65 2.61 0.04
C GLU A 65 -6.04 3.66 0.98
N VAL A 66 -5.77 4.85 0.46
CA VAL A 66 -5.31 5.98 1.30
C VAL A 66 -6.46 6.39 2.22
N GLU A 67 -6.23 6.41 3.53
CA GLU A 67 -7.25 6.77 4.53
C GLU A 67 -7.86 8.15 4.26
N ASN A 68 -7.04 9.10 3.79
CA ASN A 68 -7.49 10.43 3.38
C ASN A 68 -7.65 10.49 1.86
N ALA A 69 -8.89 10.45 1.38
CA ALA A 69 -9.22 10.47 -0.04
C ALA A 69 -8.79 11.75 -0.79
N GLN A 70 -8.45 12.84 -0.11
CA GLN A 70 -7.91 14.06 -0.73
C GLN A 70 -6.40 13.94 -1.03
N LYS A 71 -5.74 12.95 -0.44
CA LYS A 71 -4.32 12.66 -0.64
C LYS A 71 -4.16 11.57 -1.69
N SER A 72 -3.12 11.71 -2.52
CA SER A 72 -2.78 10.72 -3.54
C SER A 72 -1.32 10.32 -3.39
N LEU A 73 -1.10 9.01 -3.28
CA LEU A 73 0.25 8.44 -3.28
C LEU A 73 0.66 8.17 -4.73
N ASN A 74 1.84 8.63 -5.15
CA ASN A 74 2.34 8.41 -6.50
C ASN A 74 3.55 7.46 -6.47
N LEU A 75 3.36 6.20 -6.89
CA LEU A 75 4.43 5.18 -6.90
C LEU A 75 5.55 5.47 -7.92
N LYS A 76 5.42 6.48 -8.79
CA LYS A 76 6.49 6.92 -9.69
C LYS A 76 7.49 7.87 -9.01
N LYS A 77 7.17 8.38 -7.82
CA LYS A 77 8.06 9.18 -6.99
C LYS A 77 8.68 8.29 -5.92
N ASP A 78 9.76 8.74 -5.31
CA ASP A 78 10.36 8.05 -4.18
C ASP A 78 9.36 7.91 -3.03
N TYR A 79 9.33 6.73 -2.42
CA TYR A 79 8.51 6.42 -1.26
C TYR A 79 9.22 5.37 -0.41
N LYS A 80 8.88 5.30 0.87
CA LYS A 80 9.41 4.31 1.81
C LYS A 80 8.32 3.74 2.70
N PHE A 81 8.31 2.42 2.89
CA PHE A 81 7.56 1.83 3.99
C PHE A 81 8.24 2.20 5.31
N VAL A 82 7.47 2.72 6.27
CA VAL A 82 8.01 3.13 7.57
C VAL A 82 7.36 2.39 8.75
N HIS A 83 6.16 1.86 8.56
CA HIS A 83 5.46 1.12 9.62
C HIS A 83 4.39 0.18 9.05
N LEU A 84 4.11 -0.90 9.75
CA LEU A 84 2.97 -1.78 9.48
C LEU A 84 2.27 -2.20 10.78
N SER A 85 1.01 -2.59 10.65
CA SER A 85 0.27 -3.23 11.74
C SER A 85 -0.44 -4.49 11.24
N HIS A 86 0.23 -5.64 11.34
CA HIS A 86 -0.35 -6.97 11.08
C HIS A 86 -1.20 -7.09 9.81
N CYS A 87 -0.80 -6.41 8.72
CA CYS A 87 -1.55 -6.37 7.47
C CYS A 87 -2.96 -5.74 7.55
N ALA A 88 -3.25 -4.97 8.60
CA ALA A 88 -4.45 -4.13 8.69
C ALA A 88 -4.23 -2.76 8.03
N PHE A 89 -3.04 -2.18 8.23
CA PHE A 89 -2.63 -0.95 7.58
C PHE A 89 -1.09 -0.89 7.45
N VAL A 90 -0.63 0.01 6.58
CA VAL A 90 0.78 0.36 6.43
C VAL A 90 0.93 1.88 6.36
N HIS A 91 2.07 2.38 6.79
CA HIS A 91 2.48 3.77 6.57
C HIS A 91 3.55 3.81 5.49
N VAL A 92 3.30 4.65 4.49
CA VAL A 92 4.23 4.95 3.40
C VAL A 92 4.60 6.42 3.48
N GLU A 93 5.88 6.71 3.65
CA GLU A 93 6.42 8.06 3.60
C GLU A 93 6.76 8.42 2.14
N GLN A 94 6.37 9.61 1.70
CA GLN A 94 6.71 10.16 0.39
C GLN A 94 6.94 11.67 0.52
N GLY A 95 8.17 12.12 0.30
CA GLY A 95 8.57 13.49 0.62
C GLY A 95 8.49 13.73 2.14
N ASP A 96 7.83 14.82 2.54
CA ASP A 96 7.62 15.18 3.96
C ASP A 96 6.27 14.67 4.52
N GLU A 97 5.61 13.76 3.79
CA GLU A 97 4.25 13.32 4.09
C GLU A 97 4.19 11.81 4.35
N VAL A 98 3.46 11.42 5.40
CA VAL A 98 3.17 10.02 5.72
C VAL A 98 1.73 9.70 5.34
N PHE A 99 1.59 8.74 4.43
CA PHE A 99 0.32 8.20 3.95
C PHE A 99 -0.01 6.94 4.76
N LYS A 100 -1.20 6.94 5.39
CA LYS A 100 -1.76 5.73 6.00
C LYS A 100 -2.63 5.02 4.98
N LEU A 101 -2.23 3.80 4.63
CA LEU A 101 -2.96 2.94 3.71
C LEU A 101 -3.66 1.85 4.52
N ILE A 102 -4.98 1.77 4.41
CA ILE A 102 -5.82 0.84 5.17
C ILE A 102 -6.24 -0.30 4.25
N ARG A 103 -6.15 -1.54 4.76
CA ARG A 103 -6.59 -2.71 4.01
C ARG A 103 -8.08 -2.64 3.78
N MET A 104 -8.47 -2.69 2.51
CA MET A 104 -9.85 -2.86 2.12
C MET A 104 -10.31 -4.24 2.57
N LYS A 105 -11.43 -4.29 3.31
CA LYS A 105 -12.11 -5.57 3.51
C LYS A 105 -12.58 -6.06 2.15
N PRO A 106 -12.46 -7.35 1.82
CA PRO A 106 -13.13 -7.88 0.65
C PRO A 106 -14.61 -7.57 0.82
N HIS A 107 -15.13 -6.65 -0.01
CA HIS A 107 -16.55 -6.38 -0.02
C HIS A 107 -17.20 -7.68 -0.50
N ALA A 108 -17.84 -8.42 0.41
CA ALA A 108 -18.81 -9.42 -0.01
C ALA A 108 -19.77 -8.67 -0.92
N LYS A 109 -19.79 -9.02 -2.21
CA LYS A 109 -20.59 -8.35 -3.24
C LYS A 109 -22.04 -8.30 -2.78
N THR A 110 -22.45 -7.21 -2.12
CA THR A 110 -23.86 -6.88 -2.03
C THR A 110 -24.22 -6.35 -3.41
N LEU A 111 -24.90 -7.19 -4.19
CA LEU A 111 -25.54 -6.82 -5.45
C LEU A 111 -26.38 -5.55 -5.23
N ARG A 112 -25.83 -4.38 -5.54
CA ARG A 112 -26.64 -3.17 -5.78
C ARG A 112 -26.61 -2.89 -7.27
N HIS A 113 -27.62 -3.40 -7.96
CA HIS A 113 -28.14 -2.75 -9.15
C HIS A 113 -28.45 -1.29 -8.78
N GLN A 114 -27.73 -0.33 -9.37
CA GLN A 114 -28.16 1.06 -9.35
C GLN A 114 -28.00 1.68 -10.74
N VAL A 115 -29.06 1.45 -11.52
CA VAL A 115 -29.77 2.38 -12.42
C VAL A 115 -28.95 3.55 -12.97
N PHE A 116 -28.70 3.46 -14.27
CA PHE A 116 -28.23 4.52 -15.15
C PHE A 116 -29.26 5.67 -15.16
N GLY A 117 -28.89 6.81 -14.57
CA GLY A 117 -29.72 8.02 -14.57
C GLY A 117 -29.50 8.80 -15.87
N GLU A 118 -30.35 8.60 -16.88
CA GLU A 118 -30.43 9.49 -18.03
C GLU A 118 -31.40 10.65 -17.80
N ARG A 119 -30.77 11.82 -17.75
CA ARG A 119 -31.26 13.19 -17.83
C ARG A 119 -32.28 13.37 -18.97
N ILE A 120 -33.52 13.79 -18.69
CA ILE A 120 -34.31 14.61 -19.63
C ILE A 120 -35.00 15.73 -18.86
N SER A 121 -34.36 16.90 -18.87
CA SER A 121 -35.02 18.18 -18.65
C SER A 121 -35.82 18.53 -19.91
N LYS A 122 -37.15 18.46 -19.87
CA LYS A 122 -38.03 19.13 -20.84
C LYS A 122 -38.98 20.07 -20.12
N ILE A 123 -38.61 21.34 -20.22
CA ILE A 123 -39.42 22.56 -20.07
C ILE A 123 -40.81 22.35 -20.67
N LYS A 124 -41.87 22.53 -19.88
CA LYS A 124 -43.22 22.81 -20.40
C LYS A 124 -43.56 24.28 -20.15
N LYS A 125 -43.37 25.06 -21.21
CA LYS A 125 -43.97 26.36 -21.50
C LYS A 125 -45.50 26.17 -21.55
N LYS A 126 -46.25 26.82 -20.66
CA LYS A 126 -47.18 27.94 -20.95
C LYS A 126 -47.84 27.86 -22.34
N ILE A 127 -49.11 27.50 -22.40
CA ILE A 127 -50.31 28.34 -22.67
C ILE A 127 -51.54 27.43 -22.53
#